data_AF-A0A8H4Q0D7-F1
#
_entry.id   AF-A0A8H4Q0D7-F1
#
_cell.length_a   1.000
_cell.length_b   1.000
_cell.length_c   1.000
_cell.angle_alpha   90.00
_cell.angle_beta   90.00
_cell.angle_gamma   90.00
#
_symmetry.space_group_name_H-M   'P 1'
#
loop_
_entity.id
_entity.type
_entity.pdbx_description
1 polymer ?
#
loop_
_entity_poly.entity_id
_entity_poly.type
_entity_poly.pdbx_seq_one_letter_code
_entity_poly.pdbx_strand_id
1 'polypeptide(L)'
;MAANTGTASGQRRSLRLSRQRKAAADDDVVSDDIPAADARPPKRRKAAVAKQSHLRVFSQSWEATDEPCVPPTRPHTVEYHRPLLLSESIGAKGRAQLLSWFDSVSSARGMPWRKPWIDPGRHPDAQELRLALERRAYEVWISEIMLQQTRVAVVVGYWNRWMARWPTIQDLAGAEVEHVLAAWRGLGYYSRATRIHEAAKLVAGDADMRGLLPASAAELEARIPGVGRYTAGAISAIVYGRAEPMVDGNVLRVLSRQLGLHADVKTNRPAVDAIWAVAAALARAVASDGQPSDGPGRWGQALMELGSTVCMPKPDCSSCPITLTCRVYGEGGALVSGETTSADIEDACTLCSPMEQDIDVPGVRRGADTAAISEYARRFPAKIAKKKALREEETIVCAIKKADGAYLIQRRPQKGLLAGLWELPSVAVDPGTDPTRRGQLARTRAAGLVAGVELRHAGEMGSVPWAFSHLKLTMHVHGFVVVSEFVDEEEAEEEEEKEEEKEENGRDGSRWTARVEDESMGTGMRKCWALAHETFTRVGDETTPGRMRVRTEKVRVRHSGA
;
A
#
# COMPACT_ATOMS: atom_id res chain seq x y z
N MET A 1 -65.73 14.82 22.63
CA MET A 1 -66.32 15.09 23.96
C MET A 1 -65.20 15.16 24.99
N ALA A 2 -65.50 15.37 26.27
CA ALA A 2 -64.55 15.62 27.37
C ALA A 2 -63.43 14.53 27.47
N ALA A 3 -62.14 14.86 27.70
CA ALA A 3 -61.47 15.17 28.99
C ALA A 3 -61.04 13.89 29.77
N ASN A 4 -59.98 13.83 30.60
CA ASN A 4 -58.73 14.59 30.81
C ASN A 4 -57.80 13.73 31.72
N THR A 5 -56.60 14.23 32.06
CA THR A 5 -55.55 13.66 32.95
C THR A 5 -54.73 12.46 32.42
N GLY A 6 -53.43 12.30 32.72
CA GLY A 6 -52.45 13.28 33.22
C GLY A 6 -51.34 12.73 34.13
N THR A 7 -50.06 12.89 33.75
CA THR A 7 -48.84 12.86 34.62
C THR A 7 -47.63 13.41 33.83
N ALA A 8 -46.48 13.67 34.49
CA ALA A 8 -45.45 14.57 33.94
C ALA A 8 -43.97 14.18 34.21
N SER A 9 -43.10 14.65 33.31
CA SER A 9 -41.64 14.97 33.43
C SER A 9 -40.95 14.72 32.06
N GLY A 10 -39.90 15.43 31.66
CA GLY A 10 -39.33 16.67 32.19
C GLY A 10 -38.06 17.07 31.41
N GLN A 11 -38.08 18.18 30.66
CA GLN A 11 -36.92 18.67 29.91
C GLN A 11 -36.68 20.16 30.14
N ARG A 12 -35.40 20.55 30.32
CA ARG A 12 -34.97 21.95 30.40
C ARG A 12 -34.50 22.45 29.03
N ARG A 13 -34.99 23.62 28.60
CA ARG A 13 -34.36 24.46 27.55
C ARG A 13 -34.01 25.81 28.16
N SER A 14 -32.82 26.32 27.88
CA SER A 14 -32.39 27.68 28.23
C SER A 14 -32.62 28.64 27.04
N LEU A 15 -32.84 29.91 27.37
CA LEU A 15 -33.32 30.94 26.43
C LEU A 15 -32.16 31.69 25.77
N ARG A 16 -32.38 32.20 24.55
CA ARG A 16 -31.69 33.38 24.02
C ARG A 16 -32.63 34.58 24.14
N LEU A 17 -32.10 35.72 24.58
CA LEU A 17 -32.83 37.00 24.62
C LEU A 17 -32.08 38.06 23.79
N SER A 18 -32.84 38.80 23.00
CA SER A 18 -32.37 39.90 22.15
C SER A 18 -32.79 41.25 22.74
N ARG A 19 -31.97 42.31 22.57
CA ARG A 19 -32.44 43.70 22.70
C ARG A 19 -31.60 44.66 21.84
N GLN A 20 -32.27 45.63 21.22
CA GLN A 20 -31.71 46.77 20.49
C GLN A 20 -31.96 48.08 21.25
N ARG A 21 -31.15 49.12 20.98
CA ARG A 21 -31.38 50.59 21.12
C ARG A 21 -30.00 51.29 21.00
N LYS A 22 -29.87 52.59 20.69
CA LYS A 22 -30.46 53.48 19.63
C LYS A 22 -29.48 54.69 19.50
N ALA A 23 -29.59 55.54 18.46
CA ALA A 23 -28.53 56.47 18.04
C ALA A 23 -28.70 57.96 18.42
N ALA A 24 -27.58 58.69 18.33
CA ALA A 24 -27.33 60.16 18.36
C ALA A 24 -25.82 60.40 18.08
N ALA A 25 -25.25 61.62 17.95
CA ALA A 25 -25.55 62.82 17.14
C ALA A 25 -24.70 64.03 17.65
N ASP A 26 -24.16 65.01 16.89
CA ASP A 26 -23.74 65.21 15.48
C ASP A 26 -22.82 66.50 15.44
N ASP A 27 -22.13 66.81 14.32
CA ASP A 27 -21.47 68.12 13.94
C ASP A 27 -20.26 68.68 14.78
N ASP A 28 -19.24 69.45 14.32
CA ASP A 28 -18.71 69.91 13.00
C ASP A 28 -17.22 70.46 13.06
N VAL A 29 -16.60 70.81 11.91
CA VAL A 29 -15.51 71.83 11.64
C VAL A 29 -13.97 71.60 11.95
N VAL A 30 -13.19 71.36 10.86
CA VAL A 30 -11.88 71.96 10.37
C VAL A 30 -10.48 71.81 11.04
N SER A 31 -9.48 71.49 10.18
CA SER A 31 -7.98 71.60 10.18
C SER A 31 -7.14 70.84 11.25
N ASP A 32 -5.87 70.43 11.05
CA ASP A 32 -4.80 70.76 10.06
C ASP A 32 -4.00 69.52 9.54
N ASP A 33 -3.07 69.72 8.58
CA ASP A 33 -2.29 68.71 7.84
C ASP A 33 -1.25 67.89 8.64
N ILE A 34 -1.19 66.57 8.39
CA ILE A 34 0.01 65.71 8.54
C ILE A 34 0.03 64.64 7.41
N PRO A 35 1.15 64.44 6.68
CA PRO A 35 1.20 63.54 5.52
C PRO A 35 1.16 62.03 5.86
N ALA A 36 0.60 61.24 4.94
CA ALA A 36 0.26 59.82 5.15
C ALA A 36 1.45 58.85 5.10
N ALA A 37 1.43 57.83 5.98
CA ALA A 37 2.44 56.77 6.05
C ALA A 37 1.98 55.43 5.42
N ASP A 38 2.65 55.05 4.33
CA ASP A 38 2.68 53.75 3.61
C ASP A 38 1.77 52.60 4.14
N ALA A 39 0.53 52.55 3.65
CA ALA A 39 -0.42 51.46 3.94
C ALA A 39 -0.21 50.23 3.03
N ARG A 40 0.75 49.35 3.40
CA ARG A 40 1.07 48.12 2.65
C ARG A 40 -0.14 47.22 2.39
N PRO A 41 -0.34 46.72 1.14
CA PRO A 41 -1.49 45.87 0.81
C PRO A 41 -1.43 44.47 1.48
N PRO A 42 -2.59 43.84 1.75
CA PRO A 42 -2.67 42.68 2.65
C PRO A 42 -2.08 41.38 2.08
N LYS A 43 -1.19 40.74 2.86
CA LYS A 43 -0.47 39.49 2.54
C LYS A 43 -1.36 38.29 2.15
N ARG A 44 -2.69 38.34 2.36
CA ARG A 44 -3.62 37.22 2.11
C ARG A 44 -3.64 36.72 0.66
N ARG A 45 -3.47 37.58 -0.35
CA ARG A 45 -3.54 37.15 -1.77
C ARG A 45 -2.44 36.15 -2.17
N LYS A 46 -1.18 36.36 -1.75
CA LYS A 46 -0.05 35.49 -2.13
C LYS A 46 -0.16 34.06 -1.55
N ALA A 47 -0.77 33.91 -0.37
CA ALA A 47 -0.96 32.60 0.27
C ALA A 47 -1.97 31.69 -0.44
N ALA A 48 -2.93 32.26 -1.19
CA ALA A 48 -3.88 31.48 -2.00
C ALA A 48 -3.21 30.95 -3.27
N VAL A 49 -2.48 31.80 -4.00
CA VAL A 49 -1.78 31.44 -5.25
C VAL A 49 -0.79 30.28 -5.03
N ALA A 50 -0.09 30.27 -3.88
CA ALA A 50 0.84 29.20 -3.52
C ALA A 50 0.19 27.81 -3.36
N LYS A 51 -1.12 27.72 -3.08
CA LYS A 51 -1.82 26.43 -2.91
C LYS A 51 -2.21 25.73 -4.22
N GLN A 52 -2.10 26.41 -5.36
CA GLN A 52 -2.58 25.93 -6.66
C GLN A 52 -1.52 25.95 -7.77
N SER A 53 -0.22 26.02 -7.42
CA SER A 53 0.88 25.98 -8.40
C SER A 53 0.82 24.75 -9.32
N HIS A 54 0.42 23.60 -8.80
CA HIS A 54 0.22 22.35 -9.55
C HIS A 54 -0.90 22.43 -10.62
N LEU A 55 -1.79 23.42 -10.55
CA LEU A 55 -2.83 23.67 -11.56
C LEU A 55 -2.39 24.64 -12.67
N ARG A 56 -1.21 25.27 -12.57
CA ARG A 56 -0.65 26.08 -13.68
C ARG A 56 -0.38 25.26 -14.94
N VAL A 57 -0.24 23.94 -14.80
CA VAL A 57 -0.21 22.95 -15.90
C VAL A 57 -1.46 23.04 -16.81
N PHE A 58 -2.53 23.70 -16.35
CA PHE A 58 -3.76 23.99 -17.11
C PHE A 58 -4.03 25.49 -17.32
N SER A 59 -3.05 26.37 -17.12
CA SER A 59 -3.27 27.82 -17.26
C SER A 59 -3.66 28.21 -18.70
N GLN A 60 -4.18 29.43 -18.86
CA GLN A 60 -4.88 29.88 -20.06
C GLN A 60 -3.96 30.46 -21.15
N SER A 61 -2.65 30.21 -21.11
CA SER A 61 -1.79 30.49 -22.26
C SER A 61 -2.25 29.65 -23.46
N TRP A 62 -2.27 30.31 -24.61
CA TRP A 62 -2.84 29.81 -25.86
C TRP A 62 -1.89 28.79 -26.50
N GLU A 63 -2.45 27.61 -26.77
CA GLU A 63 -1.78 26.40 -27.27
C GLU A 63 -0.70 25.84 -26.33
N ALA A 64 -0.50 24.51 -26.38
CA ALA A 64 0.60 23.86 -25.67
C ALA A 64 1.81 23.90 -26.59
N THR A 65 2.96 24.41 -26.14
CA THR A 65 4.17 24.38 -26.98
C THR A 65 4.58 22.94 -27.26
N ASP A 66 4.76 22.60 -28.53
CA ASP A 66 5.28 21.29 -28.97
C ASP A 66 6.83 21.27 -29.02
N GLU A 67 7.48 22.43 -28.98
CA GLU A 67 8.94 22.58 -28.97
C GLU A 67 9.59 21.87 -27.77
N PRO A 68 10.56 20.95 -27.97
CA PRO A 68 11.19 20.23 -26.87
C PRO A 68 12.21 21.07 -26.09
N CYS A 69 12.08 21.14 -24.76
CA CYS A 69 13.06 21.80 -23.91
C CYS A 69 14.29 20.91 -23.66
N VAL A 70 15.43 21.22 -24.28
CA VAL A 70 16.65 20.40 -24.17
C VAL A 70 17.53 20.76 -22.95
N PRO A 71 18.22 19.77 -22.33
CA PRO A 71 19.37 19.98 -21.44
C PRO A 71 20.51 20.81 -22.08
N PRO A 72 21.46 21.38 -21.31
CA PRO A 72 21.70 21.14 -19.87
C PRO A 72 20.79 21.96 -18.95
N THR A 73 20.47 23.20 -19.31
CA THR A 73 19.65 24.11 -18.47
C THR A 73 18.17 23.78 -18.53
N ARG A 74 17.68 23.24 -19.65
CA ARG A 74 16.27 22.87 -19.87
C ARG A 74 15.29 23.97 -19.41
N PRO A 75 15.42 25.21 -19.91
CA PRO A 75 14.59 26.33 -19.49
C PRO A 75 13.14 26.11 -19.93
N HIS A 76 12.20 26.16 -18.97
CA HIS A 76 10.76 26.01 -19.19
C HIS A 76 9.99 26.58 -18.00
N THR A 77 8.76 27.04 -18.24
CA THR A 77 7.80 27.38 -17.18
C THR A 77 7.01 26.12 -16.76
N VAL A 78 6.06 26.26 -15.83
CA VAL A 78 5.19 25.13 -15.40
C VAL A 78 4.22 24.70 -16.51
N GLU A 79 3.84 25.63 -17.39
CA GLU A 79 2.94 25.44 -18.53
C GLU A 79 3.47 24.45 -19.56
N TYR A 80 4.81 24.30 -19.69
CA TYR A 80 5.40 23.26 -20.54
C TYR A 80 4.94 21.85 -20.14
N HIS A 81 4.60 21.61 -18.87
CA HIS A 81 4.07 20.31 -18.45
C HIS A 81 2.63 20.05 -18.91
N ARG A 82 1.98 20.97 -19.63
CA ARG A 82 0.64 20.77 -20.18
C ARG A 82 0.63 19.50 -21.07
N PRO A 83 -0.25 18.52 -20.79
CA PRO A 83 -0.28 17.24 -21.50
C PRO A 83 -0.66 17.44 -22.97
N LEU A 84 0.24 17.08 -23.89
CA LEU A 84 -0.06 17.02 -25.32
C LEU A 84 -1.21 16.04 -25.64
N LEU A 85 -1.39 15.01 -24.80
CA LEU A 85 -2.55 14.10 -24.81
C LEU A 85 -3.92 14.79 -24.60
N LEU A 86 -3.99 16.05 -24.15
CA LEU A 86 -5.24 16.84 -24.08
C LEU A 86 -5.47 17.75 -25.29
N SER A 87 -4.54 17.84 -26.25
CA SER A 87 -4.79 18.58 -27.49
C SER A 87 -5.84 17.86 -28.36
N GLU A 88 -6.53 18.63 -29.20
CA GLU A 88 -7.60 18.12 -30.07
C GLU A 88 -7.06 17.34 -31.28
N SER A 89 -5.86 17.71 -31.77
CA SER A 89 -5.26 17.13 -32.98
C SER A 89 -4.36 15.92 -32.67
N ILE A 90 -3.15 16.13 -32.15
CA ILE A 90 -2.20 15.05 -31.81
C ILE A 90 -2.62 14.28 -30.56
N GLY A 91 -3.27 14.97 -29.62
CA GLY A 91 -3.72 14.40 -28.36
C GLY A 91 -4.86 13.39 -28.56
N ALA A 92 -5.89 13.73 -29.33
CA ALA A 92 -6.97 12.79 -29.64
C ALA A 92 -6.46 11.53 -30.37
N LYS A 93 -5.52 11.70 -31.31
CA LYS A 93 -4.82 10.58 -31.98
C LYS A 93 -4.08 9.72 -30.96
N GLY A 94 -3.27 10.32 -30.09
CA GLY A 94 -2.55 9.60 -29.02
C GLY A 94 -3.49 8.88 -28.03
N ARG A 95 -4.64 9.47 -27.68
CA ARG A 95 -5.65 8.82 -26.82
C ARG A 95 -6.24 7.59 -27.50
N ALA A 96 -6.60 7.68 -28.78
CA ALA A 96 -7.10 6.55 -29.56
C ALA A 96 -6.03 5.46 -29.80
N GLN A 97 -4.79 5.84 -30.08
CA GLN A 97 -3.66 4.92 -30.26
C GLN A 97 -3.37 4.10 -29.00
N LEU A 98 -3.40 4.72 -27.80
CA LEU A 98 -3.19 3.99 -26.56
C LEU A 98 -4.31 2.98 -26.28
N LEU A 99 -5.57 3.34 -26.55
CA LEU A 99 -6.71 2.43 -26.35
C LEU A 99 -6.68 1.27 -27.34
N SER A 100 -6.45 1.53 -28.63
CA SER A 100 -6.32 0.49 -29.67
C SER A 100 -5.14 -0.47 -29.39
N TRP A 101 -3.99 0.08 -28.99
CA TRP A 101 -2.87 -0.73 -28.50
C TRP A 101 -3.27 -1.58 -27.29
N PHE A 102 -3.93 -0.98 -26.30
CA PHE A 102 -4.34 -1.68 -25.08
C PHE A 102 -5.29 -2.84 -25.39
N ASP A 103 -6.29 -2.64 -26.25
CA ASP A 103 -7.22 -3.69 -26.65
C ASP A 103 -6.47 -4.92 -27.17
N SER A 104 -5.45 -4.72 -28.03
CA SER A 104 -4.63 -5.78 -28.61
C SER A 104 -3.73 -6.55 -27.62
N VAL A 105 -3.40 -5.98 -26.46
CA VAL A 105 -2.56 -6.62 -25.43
C VAL A 105 -3.31 -6.95 -24.12
N SER A 106 -4.55 -6.47 -23.98
CA SER A 106 -5.33 -6.46 -22.73
C SER A 106 -5.46 -7.84 -22.06
N SER A 107 -5.60 -8.89 -22.88
CA SER A 107 -5.76 -10.29 -22.49
C SER A 107 -4.45 -11.08 -22.38
N ALA A 108 -3.35 -10.60 -22.99
CA ALA A 108 -2.12 -11.37 -23.20
C ALA A 108 -1.41 -11.84 -21.92
N ARG A 109 -1.71 -11.21 -20.76
CA ARG A 109 -1.18 -11.59 -19.45
C ARG A 109 -2.11 -12.46 -18.60
N GLY A 110 -3.23 -12.93 -19.17
CA GLY A 110 -4.13 -13.91 -18.53
C GLY A 110 -4.73 -13.45 -17.19
N MET A 111 -5.09 -12.16 -17.07
CA MET A 111 -5.61 -11.58 -15.83
C MET A 111 -7.13 -11.82 -15.68
N PRO A 112 -7.60 -12.72 -14.80
CA PRO A 112 -9.00 -13.13 -14.73
C PRO A 112 -9.96 -12.06 -14.17
N TRP A 113 -9.41 -11.04 -13.50
CA TRP A 113 -10.15 -9.85 -13.08
C TRP A 113 -10.40 -8.84 -14.21
N ARG A 114 -9.76 -8.98 -15.38
CA ARG A 114 -10.11 -8.22 -16.59
C ARG A 114 -11.29 -8.89 -17.29
N LYS A 115 -12.46 -8.28 -17.13
CA LYS A 115 -13.71 -8.63 -17.80
C LYS A 115 -14.26 -7.39 -18.52
N PRO A 116 -15.15 -7.55 -19.51
CA PRO A 116 -15.88 -6.45 -20.10
C PRO A 116 -16.54 -5.54 -19.05
N TRP A 117 -16.72 -4.27 -19.39
CA TRP A 117 -17.50 -3.35 -18.57
C TRP A 117 -18.98 -3.73 -18.60
N ILE A 118 -19.68 -3.51 -17.49
CA ILE A 118 -21.11 -3.76 -17.36
C ILE A 118 -21.82 -2.46 -17.71
N ASP A 119 -22.38 -2.40 -18.91
CA ASP A 119 -23.13 -1.26 -19.44
C ASP A 119 -24.54 -1.22 -18.81
N PRO A 120 -24.86 -0.25 -17.92
CA PRO A 120 -26.14 -0.18 -17.25
C PRO A 120 -27.33 -0.04 -18.21
N GLY A 121 -27.11 0.51 -19.41
CA GLY A 121 -28.14 0.64 -20.45
C GLY A 121 -28.58 -0.70 -21.06
N ARG A 122 -27.87 -1.81 -20.76
CA ARG A 122 -28.18 -3.16 -21.26
C ARG A 122 -28.80 -4.09 -20.23
N HIS A 123 -28.86 -3.69 -18.95
CA HIS A 123 -29.48 -4.46 -17.87
C HIS A 123 -30.74 -3.75 -17.36
N PRO A 124 -31.93 -4.05 -17.94
CA PRO A 124 -33.17 -3.38 -17.54
C PRO A 124 -33.68 -3.82 -16.16
N ASP A 125 -33.25 -4.99 -15.67
CA ASP A 125 -33.50 -5.42 -14.29
C ASP A 125 -32.46 -4.78 -13.35
N ALA A 126 -32.94 -3.89 -12.48
CA ALA A 126 -32.09 -3.17 -11.53
C ALA A 126 -31.50 -4.07 -10.42
N GLN A 127 -32.13 -5.20 -10.11
CA GLN A 127 -31.63 -6.17 -9.13
C GLN A 127 -30.59 -7.10 -9.76
N GLU A 128 -30.78 -7.52 -11.01
CA GLU A 128 -29.74 -8.22 -11.80
C GLU A 128 -28.49 -7.34 -11.95
N LEU A 129 -28.68 -6.09 -12.41
CA LEU A 129 -27.61 -5.11 -12.52
C LEU A 129 -26.90 -4.88 -11.19
N ARG A 130 -27.64 -4.77 -10.08
CA ARG A 130 -27.04 -4.66 -8.74
C ARG A 130 -26.13 -5.85 -8.45
N LEU A 131 -26.63 -7.08 -8.57
CA LEU A 131 -25.85 -8.29 -8.26
C LEU A 131 -24.61 -8.44 -9.16
N ALA A 132 -24.74 -8.06 -10.43
CA ALA A 132 -23.63 -8.05 -11.38
C ALA A 132 -22.55 -7.02 -11.00
N LEU A 133 -22.95 -5.79 -10.65
CA LEU A 133 -22.05 -4.73 -10.18
C LEU A 133 -21.42 -5.07 -8.82
N GLU A 134 -22.16 -5.68 -7.90
CA GLU A 134 -21.70 -6.09 -6.57
C GLU A 134 -20.55 -7.10 -6.68
N ARG A 135 -20.75 -8.16 -7.48
CA ARG A 135 -19.70 -9.12 -7.82
C ARG A 135 -18.54 -8.48 -8.57
N ARG A 136 -18.80 -7.59 -9.53
CA ARG A 136 -17.75 -6.93 -10.32
C ARG A 136 -16.88 -5.99 -9.48
N ALA A 137 -17.48 -5.27 -8.54
CA ALA A 137 -16.80 -4.39 -7.61
C ALA A 137 -15.86 -5.19 -6.69
N TYR A 138 -16.34 -6.31 -6.17
CA TYR A 138 -15.54 -7.24 -5.36
C TYR A 138 -14.35 -7.82 -6.15
N GLU A 139 -14.60 -8.36 -7.35
CA GLU A 139 -13.57 -8.92 -8.22
C GLU A 139 -12.41 -7.95 -8.51
N VAL A 140 -12.76 -6.68 -8.83
CA VAL A 140 -11.79 -5.61 -9.04
C VAL A 140 -11.07 -5.26 -7.74
N TRP A 141 -11.81 -4.99 -6.66
CA TRP A 141 -11.24 -4.60 -5.36
C TRP A 141 -10.21 -5.62 -4.84
N ILE A 142 -10.54 -6.92 -4.85
CA ILE A 142 -9.60 -7.98 -4.44
C ILE A 142 -8.37 -7.99 -5.33
N SER A 143 -8.52 -7.86 -6.65
CA SER A 143 -7.37 -7.84 -7.57
C SER A 143 -6.46 -6.64 -7.32
N GLU A 144 -7.02 -5.45 -7.10
CA GLU A 144 -6.27 -4.22 -6.87
C GLU A 144 -5.51 -4.25 -5.54
N ILE A 145 -6.12 -4.74 -4.45
CA ILE A 145 -5.39 -4.88 -3.18
C ILE A 145 -4.31 -5.99 -3.29
N MET A 146 -4.58 -7.11 -3.97
CA MET A 146 -3.57 -8.15 -4.20
C MET A 146 -2.38 -7.65 -5.04
N LEU A 147 -2.61 -6.83 -6.06
CA LEU A 147 -1.56 -6.28 -6.95
C LEU A 147 -0.66 -5.24 -6.26
N GLN A 148 -1.05 -4.67 -5.11
CA GLN A 148 -0.19 -3.75 -4.36
C GLN A 148 1.18 -4.40 -4.06
N GLN A 149 2.24 -3.83 -4.64
CA GLN A 149 3.63 -4.28 -4.51
C GLN A 149 3.88 -5.77 -4.89
N THR A 150 2.97 -6.37 -5.66
CA THR A 150 2.97 -7.81 -6.00
C THR A 150 2.84 -8.00 -7.52
N ARG A 151 3.55 -8.98 -8.10
CA ARG A 151 3.57 -9.18 -9.57
C ARG A 151 2.32 -9.92 -10.06
N VAL A 152 1.76 -9.49 -11.20
CA VAL A 152 0.59 -10.10 -11.88
C VAL A 152 0.65 -11.63 -11.91
N ALA A 153 1.74 -12.20 -12.41
CA ALA A 153 1.90 -13.65 -12.56
C ALA A 153 1.82 -14.44 -11.23
N VAL A 154 2.10 -13.79 -10.08
CA VAL A 154 1.86 -14.38 -8.75
C VAL A 154 0.38 -14.25 -8.39
N VAL A 155 -0.19 -13.05 -8.56
CA VAL A 155 -1.56 -12.73 -8.16
C VAL A 155 -2.61 -13.60 -8.86
N VAL A 156 -2.44 -13.94 -10.16
CA VAL A 156 -3.40 -14.79 -10.91
C VAL A 156 -3.75 -16.08 -10.15
N GLY A 157 -2.75 -16.81 -9.64
CA GLY A 157 -2.97 -18.05 -8.90
C GLY A 157 -3.64 -17.86 -7.53
N TYR A 158 -3.38 -16.73 -6.85
CA TYR A 158 -4.02 -16.42 -5.56
C TYR A 158 -5.46 -15.95 -5.73
N TRP A 159 -5.71 -15.04 -6.69
CA TRP A 159 -7.04 -14.52 -7.00
C TRP A 159 -7.99 -15.64 -7.42
N ASN A 160 -7.55 -16.58 -8.27
CA ASN A 160 -8.38 -17.72 -8.67
C ASN A 160 -8.80 -18.60 -7.49
N ARG A 161 -7.87 -18.93 -6.57
CA ARG A 161 -8.20 -19.71 -5.36
C ARG A 161 -9.08 -18.93 -4.39
N TRP A 162 -8.85 -17.63 -4.26
CA TRP A 162 -9.63 -16.74 -3.41
C TRP A 162 -11.07 -16.64 -3.89
N MET A 163 -11.29 -16.28 -5.16
CA MET A 163 -12.62 -16.14 -5.77
C MET A 163 -13.40 -17.46 -5.86
N ALA A 164 -12.70 -18.60 -5.86
CA ALA A 164 -13.33 -19.91 -5.76
C ALA A 164 -13.78 -20.27 -4.33
N ARG A 165 -13.13 -19.71 -3.30
CA ARG A 165 -13.50 -19.92 -1.88
C ARG A 165 -14.51 -18.89 -1.37
N TRP A 166 -14.39 -17.65 -1.83
CA TRP A 166 -15.27 -16.54 -1.51
C TRP A 166 -15.64 -15.80 -2.81
N PRO A 167 -16.76 -16.16 -3.45
CA PRO A 167 -17.22 -15.49 -4.67
C PRO A 167 -17.70 -14.03 -4.48
N THR A 168 -18.14 -13.66 -3.27
CA THR A 168 -18.74 -12.35 -2.95
C THR A 168 -18.14 -11.68 -1.71
N ILE A 169 -18.56 -10.43 -1.42
CA ILE A 169 -18.20 -9.72 -0.19
C ILE A 169 -18.82 -10.40 1.04
N GLN A 170 -20.01 -10.96 0.90
CA GLN A 170 -20.75 -11.65 1.95
C GLN A 170 -20.05 -12.95 2.35
N ASP A 171 -19.58 -13.75 1.37
CA ASP A 171 -18.81 -14.98 1.64
C ASP A 171 -17.53 -14.68 2.43
N LEU A 172 -16.84 -13.58 2.07
CA LEU A 172 -15.63 -13.14 2.76
C LEU A 172 -15.93 -12.50 4.13
N ALA A 173 -17.07 -11.82 4.28
CA ALA A 173 -17.53 -11.27 5.55
C ALA A 173 -17.98 -12.36 6.53
N GLY A 174 -18.45 -13.51 6.04
CA GLY A 174 -18.74 -14.70 6.85
C GLY A 174 -17.52 -15.60 7.13
N ALA A 175 -16.31 -15.18 6.76
CA ALA A 175 -15.11 -16.00 6.90
C ALA A 175 -14.43 -15.86 8.27
N GLU A 176 -13.80 -16.95 8.73
CA GLU A 176 -12.86 -16.88 9.85
C GLU A 176 -11.54 -16.22 9.43
N VAL A 177 -10.95 -15.43 10.32
CA VAL A 177 -9.77 -14.62 9.99
C VAL A 177 -8.53 -15.49 9.77
N GLU A 178 -8.46 -16.64 10.42
CA GLU A 178 -7.46 -17.70 10.24
C GLU A 178 -7.51 -18.25 8.82
N HIS A 179 -8.71 -18.50 8.29
CA HIS A 179 -8.91 -18.94 6.91
C HIS A 179 -8.47 -17.87 5.89
N VAL A 180 -8.81 -16.61 6.15
CA VAL A 180 -8.38 -15.47 5.31
C VAL A 180 -6.85 -15.31 5.31
N LEU A 181 -6.22 -15.38 6.47
CA LEU A 181 -4.76 -15.33 6.61
C LEU A 181 -4.06 -16.54 5.96
N ALA A 182 -4.67 -17.73 6.04
CA ALA A 182 -4.18 -18.93 5.38
C ALA A 182 -4.27 -18.83 3.83
N ALA A 183 -5.34 -18.24 3.29
CA ALA A 183 -5.48 -18.01 1.85
C ALA A 183 -4.49 -16.95 1.31
N TRP A 184 -4.11 -15.97 2.14
CA TRP A 184 -3.11 -14.95 1.82
C TRP A 184 -1.65 -15.40 2.01
N ARG A 185 -1.43 -16.64 2.49
CA ARG A 185 -0.11 -17.20 2.83
C ARG A 185 0.88 -17.09 1.69
N GLY A 186 1.96 -16.34 1.90
CA GLY A 186 3.03 -16.15 0.91
C GLY A 186 2.84 -14.95 -0.02
N LEU A 187 1.65 -14.33 -0.08
CA LEU A 187 1.42 -13.11 -0.88
C LEU A 187 2.02 -11.84 -0.24
N GLY A 188 2.37 -11.92 1.06
CA GLY A 188 3.04 -10.86 1.80
C GLY A 188 2.13 -9.67 2.16
N TYR A 189 2.65 -8.80 3.04
CA TYR A 189 1.91 -7.65 3.59
C TYR A 189 0.52 -8.06 4.13
N TYR A 190 0.49 -8.99 5.09
CA TYR A 190 -0.73 -9.63 5.61
C TYR A 190 -1.77 -8.66 6.20
N SER A 191 -1.37 -7.44 6.61
CA SER A 191 -2.30 -6.37 6.98
C SER A 191 -3.07 -5.76 5.79
N ARG A 192 -2.89 -6.29 4.57
CA ARG A 192 -3.86 -6.19 3.48
C ARG A 192 -5.04 -7.14 3.72
N ALA A 193 -4.77 -8.42 3.96
CA ALA A 193 -5.79 -9.45 4.17
C ALA A 193 -6.75 -9.12 5.33
N THR A 194 -6.20 -8.66 6.48
CA THR A 194 -7.04 -8.26 7.62
C THR A 194 -7.92 -7.07 7.26
N ARG A 195 -7.37 -6.03 6.63
CA ARG A 195 -8.13 -4.83 6.21
C ARG A 195 -9.21 -5.12 5.17
N ILE A 196 -8.97 -6.01 4.21
CA ILE A 196 -10.01 -6.44 3.26
C ILE A 196 -11.13 -7.15 4.04
N HIS A 197 -10.80 -8.01 5.01
CA HIS A 197 -11.78 -8.73 5.81
C HIS A 197 -12.58 -7.79 6.76
N GLU A 198 -11.90 -6.87 7.43
CA GLU A 198 -12.50 -5.76 8.21
C GLU A 198 -13.48 -4.94 7.35
N ALA A 199 -13.03 -4.54 6.14
CA ALA A 199 -13.83 -3.80 5.18
C ALA A 199 -15.00 -4.63 4.59
N ALA A 200 -14.83 -5.93 4.36
CA ALA A 200 -15.88 -6.80 3.86
C ALA A 200 -17.01 -6.95 4.90
N LYS A 201 -16.64 -7.16 6.17
CA LYS A 201 -17.59 -7.16 7.31
C LYS A 201 -18.34 -5.82 7.42
N LEU A 202 -17.65 -4.70 7.24
CA LEU A 202 -18.26 -3.36 7.20
C LEU A 202 -19.25 -3.22 6.02
N VAL A 203 -18.84 -3.54 4.79
CA VAL A 203 -19.66 -3.36 3.57
C VAL A 203 -20.85 -4.31 3.53
N ALA A 204 -20.74 -5.52 4.08
CA ALA A 204 -21.85 -6.46 4.21
C ALA A 204 -22.87 -6.03 5.27
N GLY A 205 -22.41 -5.49 6.42
CA GLY A 205 -23.27 -5.08 7.53
C GLY A 205 -23.87 -3.66 7.42
N ASP A 206 -23.33 -2.81 6.56
CA ASP A 206 -23.83 -1.44 6.32
C ASP A 206 -25.14 -1.45 5.53
N ALA A 207 -26.16 -0.74 6.04
CA ALA A 207 -27.53 -0.76 5.52
C ALA A 207 -27.70 -0.03 4.17
N ASP A 208 -26.81 0.91 3.83
CA ASP A 208 -26.83 1.55 2.51
C ASP A 208 -26.20 0.60 1.48
N MET A 209 -24.99 0.11 1.80
CA MET A 209 -24.14 -0.66 0.90
C MET A 209 -24.69 -2.07 0.69
N ARG A 210 -25.00 -2.83 1.75
CA ARG A 210 -25.53 -4.20 1.72
C ARG A 210 -24.75 -5.14 0.80
N GLY A 211 -23.41 -5.08 0.86
CA GLY A 211 -22.49 -5.82 -0.02
C GLY A 211 -21.98 -5.02 -1.22
N LEU A 212 -22.69 -3.99 -1.70
CA LEU A 212 -22.27 -3.18 -2.85
C LEU A 212 -21.33 -2.05 -2.43
N LEU A 213 -20.08 -2.09 -2.91
CA LEU A 213 -19.09 -1.03 -2.72
C LEU A 213 -19.57 0.30 -3.34
N PRO A 214 -19.32 1.47 -2.71
CA PRO A 214 -19.76 2.76 -3.23
C PRO A 214 -19.21 3.07 -4.63
N ALA A 215 -20.02 3.74 -5.46
CA ALA A 215 -19.63 4.11 -6.82
C ALA A 215 -18.72 5.34 -6.90
N SER A 216 -18.60 6.13 -5.82
CA SER A 216 -17.80 7.37 -5.78
C SER A 216 -16.38 7.08 -5.25
N ALA A 217 -15.34 7.55 -5.95
CA ALA A 217 -13.97 7.41 -5.45
C ALA A 217 -13.77 8.15 -4.11
N ALA A 218 -14.38 9.32 -3.95
CA ALA A 218 -14.33 10.07 -2.70
C ALA A 218 -15.06 9.35 -1.55
N GLU A 219 -16.12 8.59 -1.84
CA GLU A 219 -16.83 7.81 -0.82
C GLU A 219 -16.10 6.51 -0.48
N LEU A 220 -15.52 5.84 -1.48
CA LEU A 220 -14.66 4.67 -1.31
C LEU A 220 -13.46 4.99 -0.40
N GLU A 221 -12.77 6.10 -0.64
CA GLU A 221 -11.63 6.56 0.19
C GLU A 221 -12.05 7.03 1.60
N ALA A 222 -13.31 7.44 1.79
CA ALA A 222 -13.83 7.87 3.09
C ALA A 222 -14.43 6.74 3.95
N ARG A 223 -15.13 5.75 3.35
CA ARG A 223 -15.87 4.70 4.07
C ARG A 223 -15.10 3.37 4.21
N ILE A 224 -14.19 3.02 3.29
CA ILE A 224 -13.73 1.62 3.14
C ILE A 224 -12.29 1.40 3.66
N PRO A 225 -12.07 0.63 4.74
CA PRO A 225 -10.75 0.37 5.29
C PRO A 225 -9.76 -0.18 4.27
N GLY A 226 -8.59 0.47 4.15
CA GLY A 226 -7.51 0.06 3.24
C GLY A 226 -7.69 0.48 1.77
N VAL A 227 -8.81 1.09 1.38
CA VAL A 227 -9.01 1.67 0.04
C VAL A 227 -8.55 3.13 0.06
N GLY A 228 -7.34 3.38 -0.47
CA GLY A 228 -6.87 4.74 -0.74
C GLY A 228 -7.18 5.21 -2.17
N ARG A 229 -6.98 6.51 -2.44
CA ARG A 229 -7.21 7.22 -3.71
C ARG A 229 -7.03 6.41 -5.00
N TYR A 230 -5.96 5.62 -5.09
CA TYR A 230 -5.68 4.75 -6.24
C TYR A 230 -6.75 3.67 -6.44
N THR A 231 -7.01 2.88 -5.40
CA THR A 231 -7.97 1.77 -5.46
C THR A 231 -9.41 2.28 -5.54
N ALA A 232 -9.68 3.44 -4.91
CA ALA A 232 -10.94 4.16 -5.06
C ALA A 232 -11.21 4.57 -6.53
N GLY A 233 -10.22 5.19 -7.19
CA GLY A 233 -10.30 5.53 -8.62
C GLY A 233 -10.41 4.30 -9.51
N ALA A 234 -9.67 3.23 -9.21
CA ALA A 234 -9.72 1.97 -9.97
C ALA A 234 -11.09 1.31 -9.94
N ILE A 235 -11.72 1.18 -8.77
CA ILE A 235 -13.08 0.65 -8.64
C ILE A 235 -14.08 1.57 -9.36
N SER A 236 -14.02 2.89 -9.13
CA SER A 236 -14.95 3.85 -9.72
C SER A 236 -14.90 3.89 -11.26
N ALA A 237 -13.69 3.80 -11.84
CA ALA A 237 -13.50 3.81 -13.30
C ALA A 237 -13.74 2.44 -13.97
N ILE A 238 -13.23 1.33 -13.40
CA ILE A 238 -13.35 -0.01 -14.03
C ILE A 238 -14.77 -0.58 -13.88
N VAL A 239 -15.44 -0.31 -12.76
CA VAL A 239 -16.75 -0.93 -12.43
C VAL A 239 -17.89 0.00 -12.83
N TYR A 240 -17.84 1.26 -12.37
CA TYR A 240 -18.93 2.21 -12.51
C TYR A 240 -18.75 3.19 -13.69
N GLY A 241 -17.73 3.00 -14.52
CA GLY A 241 -17.48 3.76 -15.74
C GLY A 241 -17.22 5.25 -15.54
N ARG A 242 -16.87 5.68 -14.31
CA ARG A 242 -16.72 7.10 -13.95
C ARG A 242 -15.35 7.64 -14.35
N ALA A 243 -15.30 8.93 -14.66
CA ALA A 243 -14.11 9.64 -15.15
C ALA A 243 -13.06 9.95 -14.05
N GLU A 244 -12.68 8.94 -13.27
CA GLU A 244 -11.78 9.04 -12.12
C GLU A 244 -10.33 8.64 -12.45
N PRO A 245 -9.32 9.27 -11.83
CA PRO A 245 -7.91 8.99 -12.10
C PRO A 245 -7.42 7.69 -11.44
N MET A 246 -6.81 6.81 -12.23
CA MET A 246 -6.08 5.65 -11.74
C MET A 246 -4.57 5.92 -11.81
N VAL A 247 -3.93 6.24 -10.68
CA VAL A 247 -2.50 6.62 -10.64
C VAL A 247 -1.71 5.76 -9.65
N ASP A 248 -0.97 4.79 -10.17
CA ASP A 248 -0.02 3.95 -9.44
C ASP A 248 1.45 4.35 -9.74
N GLY A 249 2.43 3.56 -9.25
CA GLY A 249 3.85 3.76 -9.55
C GLY A 249 4.26 3.56 -11.02
N ASN A 250 3.43 2.92 -11.85
CA ASN A 250 3.61 2.81 -13.29
C ASN A 250 3.06 4.06 -14.00
N VAL A 251 1.83 4.46 -13.71
CA VAL A 251 1.20 5.67 -14.26
C VAL A 251 1.95 6.94 -13.87
N LEU A 252 2.45 7.06 -12.63
CA LEU A 252 3.33 8.16 -12.23
C LEU A 252 4.54 8.30 -13.17
N ARG A 253 5.20 7.17 -13.52
CA ARG A 253 6.36 7.16 -14.42
C ARG A 253 5.98 7.47 -15.88
N VAL A 254 4.87 6.91 -16.36
CA VAL A 254 4.35 7.18 -17.71
C VAL A 254 4.04 8.66 -17.87
N LEU A 255 3.29 9.25 -16.93
CA LEU A 255 2.90 10.65 -16.99
C LEU A 255 4.11 11.58 -16.73
N SER A 256 5.06 11.25 -15.85
CA SER A 256 6.31 12.02 -15.75
C SER A 256 7.07 12.14 -17.08
N ARG A 257 6.99 11.12 -17.96
CA ARG A 257 7.62 11.14 -19.29
C ARG A 257 6.76 11.86 -20.35
N GLN A 258 5.44 11.65 -20.34
CA GLN A 258 4.53 12.37 -21.23
C GLN A 258 4.54 13.89 -20.96
N LEU A 259 4.69 14.31 -19.70
CA LEU A 259 4.68 15.72 -19.28
C LEU A 259 6.07 16.38 -19.25
N GLY A 260 7.17 15.66 -19.49
CA GLY A 260 8.51 16.23 -19.31
C GLY A 260 8.77 16.65 -17.85
N LEU A 261 8.19 15.97 -16.87
CA LEU A 261 8.21 16.38 -15.46
C LEU A 261 9.36 15.68 -14.72
N HIS A 262 10.52 16.33 -14.69
CA HIS A 262 11.74 15.85 -14.04
C HIS A 262 11.69 16.05 -12.52
N ALA A 263 10.83 15.31 -11.81
CA ALA A 263 10.61 15.46 -10.37
C ALA A 263 10.64 14.11 -9.63
N ASP A 264 11.02 14.11 -8.34
CA ASP A 264 10.88 12.94 -7.47
C ASP A 264 9.40 12.72 -7.08
N VAL A 265 8.73 11.84 -7.84
CA VAL A 265 7.34 11.41 -7.63
C VAL A 265 7.08 10.65 -6.32
N LYS A 266 8.06 10.53 -5.41
CA LYS A 266 7.87 10.02 -4.05
C LYS A 266 7.80 11.13 -2.99
N THR A 267 8.47 12.27 -3.20
CA THR A 267 8.61 13.32 -2.16
C THR A 267 8.22 14.72 -2.61
N ASN A 268 8.27 15.03 -3.92
CA ASN A 268 7.81 16.30 -4.46
C ASN A 268 6.27 16.29 -4.57
N ARG A 269 5.59 16.65 -3.48
CA ARG A 269 4.13 16.62 -3.40
C ARG A 269 3.43 17.48 -4.47
N PRO A 270 3.85 18.73 -4.77
CA PRO A 270 3.29 19.51 -5.87
C PRO A 270 3.37 18.82 -7.24
N ALA A 271 4.49 18.18 -7.57
CA ALA A 271 4.63 17.43 -8.81
C ALA A 271 3.71 16.18 -8.85
N VAL A 272 3.57 15.48 -7.72
CA VAL A 272 2.62 14.34 -7.60
C VAL A 272 1.17 14.82 -7.78
N ASP A 273 0.75 15.89 -7.12
CA ASP A 273 -0.62 16.41 -7.26
C ASP A 273 -0.90 16.97 -8.66
N ALA A 274 0.11 17.52 -9.36
CA ALA A 274 0.02 17.87 -10.78
C ALA A 274 -0.26 16.64 -11.66
N ILE A 275 0.49 15.53 -11.46
CA ILE A 275 0.26 14.28 -12.21
C ILE A 275 -1.16 13.73 -11.94
N TRP A 276 -1.63 13.77 -10.70
CA TRP A 276 -3.01 13.35 -10.36
C TRP A 276 -4.07 14.24 -11.03
N ALA A 277 -3.87 15.55 -11.09
CA ALA A 277 -4.79 16.47 -11.77
C ALA A 277 -4.80 16.21 -13.30
N VAL A 278 -3.63 15.96 -13.89
CA VAL A 278 -3.49 15.56 -15.30
C VAL A 278 -4.17 14.23 -15.59
N ALA A 279 -3.99 13.21 -14.74
CA ALA A 279 -4.67 11.93 -14.88
C ALA A 279 -6.20 12.09 -14.85
N ALA A 280 -6.73 12.97 -13.98
CA ALA A 280 -8.16 13.23 -13.88
C ALA A 280 -8.70 13.98 -15.11
N ALA A 281 -7.92 14.92 -15.66
CA ALA A 281 -8.28 15.60 -16.92
C ALA A 281 -8.27 14.63 -18.12
N LEU A 282 -7.29 13.74 -18.18
CA LEU A 282 -7.20 12.69 -19.22
C LEU A 282 -8.34 11.68 -19.11
N ALA A 283 -8.71 11.26 -17.90
CA ALA A 283 -9.86 10.38 -17.65
C ALA A 283 -11.20 11.00 -18.09
N ARG A 284 -11.35 12.33 -17.98
CA ARG A 284 -12.51 13.05 -18.57
C ARG A 284 -12.42 13.15 -20.09
N ALA A 285 -11.24 13.35 -20.67
CA ALA A 285 -11.03 13.44 -22.11
C ALA A 285 -11.18 12.11 -22.90
N VAL A 286 -11.60 11.04 -22.22
CA VAL A 286 -11.97 9.72 -22.77
C VAL A 286 -13.35 9.23 -22.28
N ALA A 287 -14.09 10.07 -21.54
CA ALA A 287 -15.43 9.75 -21.05
C ALA A 287 -16.50 10.25 -22.02
N SER A 288 -17.63 9.54 -22.10
CA SER A 288 -18.77 9.89 -22.97
C SER A 288 -19.62 11.03 -22.38
N ASP A 289 -19.22 12.28 -22.60
CA ASP A 289 -20.01 13.51 -22.30
C ASP A 289 -20.63 13.56 -20.89
N GLY A 290 -19.87 13.08 -19.90
CA GLY A 290 -20.28 13.05 -18.48
C GLY A 290 -21.09 11.82 -18.06
N GLN A 291 -21.45 10.93 -18.99
CA GLN A 291 -22.10 9.65 -18.70
C GLN A 291 -21.08 8.55 -18.35
N PRO A 292 -21.48 7.54 -17.55
CA PRO A 292 -20.70 6.32 -17.35
C PRO A 292 -20.35 5.62 -18.67
N SER A 293 -19.09 5.22 -18.83
CA SER A 293 -18.59 4.53 -20.02
C SER A 293 -17.38 3.64 -19.70
N ASP A 294 -17.02 2.72 -20.59
CA ASP A 294 -15.84 1.86 -20.43
C ASP A 294 -14.51 2.63 -20.62
N GLY A 295 -14.55 3.76 -21.32
CA GLY A 295 -13.41 4.60 -21.70
C GLY A 295 -12.45 4.93 -20.54
N PRO A 296 -12.91 5.53 -19.42
CA PRO A 296 -12.06 5.83 -18.26
C PRO A 296 -11.40 4.58 -17.65
N GLY A 297 -12.16 3.49 -17.52
CA GLY A 297 -11.68 2.21 -16.95
C GLY A 297 -10.67 1.49 -17.86
N ARG A 298 -10.83 1.59 -19.19
CA ARG A 298 -9.85 1.11 -20.17
C ARG A 298 -8.61 2.01 -20.19
N TRP A 299 -8.77 3.32 -20.16
CA TRP A 299 -7.69 4.30 -20.18
C TRP A 299 -6.74 4.17 -18.99
N GLY A 300 -7.27 4.08 -17.77
CA GLY A 300 -6.45 3.87 -16.56
C GLY A 300 -5.67 2.55 -16.63
N GLN A 301 -6.33 1.47 -17.03
CA GLN A 301 -5.67 0.17 -17.24
C GLN A 301 -4.62 0.21 -18.37
N ALA A 302 -4.84 0.98 -19.43
CA ALA A 302 -3.91 1.12 -20.55
C ALA A 302 -2.63 1.85 -20.13
N LEU A 303 -2.73 2.92 -19.34
CA LEU A 303 -1.56 3.60 -18.76
C LEU A 303 -0.78 2.70 -17.79
N MET A 304 -1.48 1.89 -16.97
CA MET A 304 -0.86 0.89 -16.11
C MET A 304 -0.16 -0.22 -16.91
N GLU A 305 -0.83 -0.75 -17.93
CA GLU A 305 -0.30 -1.76 -18.85
C GLU A 305 0.99 -1.23 -19.49
N LEU A 306 0.92 -0.07 -20.16
CA LEU A 306 2.02 0.59 -20.83
C LEU A 306 3.21 0.80 -19.90
N GLY A 307 2.98 1.32 -18.70
CA GLY A 307 4.05 1.48 -17.72
C GLY A 307 4.68 0.15 -17.30
N SER A 308 3.89 -0.93 -17.19
CA SER A 308 4.34 -2.25 -16.76
C SER A 308 5.01 -3.10 -17.84
N THR A 309 4.80 -2.83 -19.13
CA THR A 309 5.31 -3.67 -20.23
C THR A 309 6.24 -2.94 -21.22
N VAL A 310 6.07 -1.62 -21.44
CA VAL A 310 6.81 -0.86 -22.47
C VAL A 310 7.55 0.33 -21.86
N CYS A 311 6.82 1.23 -21.21
CA CYS A 311 7.36 2.40 -20.50
C CYS A 311 7.91 2.03 -19.10
N MET A 312 8.68 0.95 -19.05
CA MET A 312 9.34 0.40 -17.86
C MET A 312 10.47 1.31 -17.35
N PRO A 313 11.08 1.03 -16.17
CA PRO A 313 12.21 1.83 -15.65
C PRO A 313 13.41 1.95 -16.62
N LYS A 314 13.71 0.89 -17.38
CA LYS A 314 14.37 0.96 -18.69
C LYS A 314 13.24 0.84 -19.74
N PRO A 315 12.84 1.91 -20.43
CA PRO A 315 11.75 1.83 -21.39
C PRO A 315 12.23 1.21 -22.71
N ASP A 316 11.28 0.68 -23.46
CA ASP A 316 11.39 0.56 -24.91
C ASP A 316 10.53 1.68 -25.52
N CYS A 317 11.15 2.70 -26.10
CA CYS A 317 10.42 3.76 -26.78
C CYS A 317 10.03 3.40 -28.22
N SER A 318 10.58 2.33 -28.81
CA SER A 318 10.24 1.91 -30.18
C SER A 318 8.87 1.22 -30.24
N SER A 319 8.54 0.40 -29.24
CA SER A 319 7.23 -0.25 -29.10
C SER A 319 6.16 0.62 -28.42
N CYS A 320 6.39 1.93 -28.24
CA CYS A 320 5.49 2.80 -27.48
C CYS A 320 4.41 3.44 -28.39
N PRO A 321 3.11 3.20 -28.18
CA PRO A 321 2.02 3.69 -29.04
C PRO A 321 1.77 5.21 -28.94
N ILE A 322 2.40 5.89 -27.98
CA ILE A 322 2.20 7.33 -27.68
C ILE A 322 3.53 8.09 -27.56
N THR A 323 4.48 7.80 -28.44
CA THR A 323 5.70 8.62 -28.64
C THR A 323 5.36 10.03 -29.12
N LEU A 324 4.37 10.17 -30.02
CA LEU A 324 3.93 11.44 -30.63
C LEU A 324 3.58 12.53 -29.62
N THR A 325 3.06 12.17 -28.44
CA THR A 325 2.68 13.12 -27.37
C THR A 325 3.67 13.12 -26.20
N CYS A 326 4.78 12.38 -26.31
CA CYS A 326 5.72 12.17 -25.21
C CYS A 326 6.81 13.25 -25.21
N ARG A 327 6.68 14.27 -24.35
CA ARG A 327 7.67 15.36 -24.25
C ARG A 327 9.11 14.85 -24.09
N VAL A 328 9.34 13.87 -23.20
CA VAL A 328 10.67 13.26 -23.01
C VAL A 328 11.19 12.51 -24.26
N TYR A 329 10.31 12.03 -25.14
CA TYR A 329 10.73 11.45 -26.43
C TYR A 329 11.19 12.55 -27.41
N GLY A 330 10.42 13.64 -27.51
CA GLY A 330 10.80 14.82 -28.31
C GLY A 330 12.12 15.46 -27.83
N GLU A 331 12.28 15.60 -26.51
CA GLU A 331 13.51 16.13 -25.89
C GLU A 331 14.73 15.26 -26.19
N GLY A 332 14.57 13.92 -26.16
CA GLY A 332 15.60 12.99 -26.60
C GLY A 332 15.87 13.05 -28.11
N GLY A 333 14.87 13.36 -28.93
CA GLY A 333 15.02 13.57 -30.37
C GLY A 333 15.86 14.81 -30.69
N ALA A 334 15.53 15.96 -30.08
CA ALA A 334 16.25 17.22 -30.27
C ALA A 334 17.73 17.16 -29.81
N LEU A 335 18.00 16.41 -28.74
CA LEU A 335 19.38 16.11 -28.31
C LEU A 335 20.18 15.30 -29.34
N VAL A 336 19.52 14.53 -30.21
CA VAL A 336 20.14 13.64 -31.20
C VAL A 336 20.26 14.30 -32.59
N SER A 337 19.39 15.24 -32.93
CA SER A 337 19.56 16.15 -34.07
C SER A 337 20.66 17.20 -33.81
N GLY A 338 20.85 17.59 -32.54
CA GLY A 338 21.83 18.59 -32.12
C GLY A 338 21.26 20.01 -32.05
N GLU A 339 19.94 20.14 -31.90
CA GLU A 339 19.23 21.42 -31.84
C GLU A 339 19.23 21.97 -30.39
N THR A 340 19.69 23.22 -30.21
CA THR A 340 19.77 23.87 -28.89
C THR A 340 18.92 25.13 -28.83
N THR A 341 17.82 25.08 -28.09
CA THR A 341 16.95 26.23 -27.83
C THR A 341 17.38 26.99 -26.58
N SER A 342 17.69 28.28 -26.71
CA SER A 342 17.83 29.21 -25.58
C SER A 342 16.48 29.87 -25.28
N ALA A 343 15.98 29.73 -24.06
CA ALA A 343 14.80 30.48 -23.59
C ALA A 343 15.17 31.39 -22.41
N ASP A 344 14.45 32.50 -22.28
CA ASP A 344 14.69 33.52 -21.27
C ASP A 344 14.33 33.02 -19.85
N ILE A 345 15.02 33.55 -18.83
CA ILE A 345 15.24 32.79 -17.58
C ILE A 345 14.29 33.15 -16.43
N GLU A 346 13.43 34.16 -16.59
CA GLU A 346 12.73 34.83 -15.47
C GLU A 346 11.55 34.03 -14.85
N ASP A 347 11.03 32.98 -15.50
CA ASP A 347 9.87 32.19 -15.03
C ASP A 347 10.15 30.67 -14.90
N ALA A 348 11.34 30.32 -14.38
CA ALA A 348 11.82 28.94 -14.26
C ALA A 348 10.87 27.98 -13.48
N CYS A 349 10.63 26.78 -14.04
CA CYS A 349 9.70 25.80 -13.49
C CYS A 349 10.02 25.36 -12.05
N THR A 350 9.05 25.58 -11.16
CA THR A 350 9.12 25.24 -9.72
C THR A 350 8.71 23.80 -9.38
N LEU A 351 8.27 23.00 -10.37
CA LEU A 351 7.93 21.58 -10.16
C LEU A 351 9.11 20.64 -10.43
N CYS A 352 10.00 20.98 -11.37
CA CYS A 352 11.16 20.15 -11.71
C CYS A 352 12.28 20.26 -10.67
N SER A 353 12.98 19.16 -10.45
CA SER A 353 14.31 19.14 -9.86
C SER A 353 15.35 19.51 -10.93
N PRO A 354 16.46 20.19 -10.57
CA PRO A 354 17.56 20.43 -11.49
C PRO A 354 18.04 19.14 -12.16
N MET A 355 18.47 19.24 -13.42
CA MET A 355 19.06 18.13 -14.15
C MET A 355 20.60 18.27 -14.10
N GLU A 356 21.28 17.23 -13.62
CA GLU A 356 22.75 17.24 -13.50
C GLU A 356 23.41 17.39 -14.88
N GLN A 357 24.41 18.27 -14.96
CA GLN A 357 25.04 18.70 -16.21
C GLN A 357 26.00 17.62 -16.75
N ASP A 358 26.78 17.00 -15.86
CA ASP A 358 27.88 16.09 -16.22
C ASP A 358 27.44 14.64 -16.40
N ILE A 359 26.74 14.36 -17.50
CA ILE A 359 26.78 13.02 -18.12
C ILE A 359 26.94 13.20 -19.63
N ASP A 360 28.18 13.05 -20.09
CA ASP A 360 28.49 12.68 -21.47
C ASP A 360 27.68 11.42 -21.81
N VAL A 361 26.64 11.50 -22.65
CA VAL A 361 25.72 10.38 -22.88
C VAL A 361 26.43 9.37 -23.78
N PRO A 362 26.98 8.23 -23.25
CA PRO A 362 28.05 7.55 -23.95
C PRO A 362 27.50 6.79 -25.16
N GLY A 363 27.81 7.29 -26.35
CA GLY A 363 27.36 6.68 -27.61
C GLY A 363 26.22 7.39 -28.34
N VAL A 364 25.86 8.64 -27.97
CA VAL A 364 25.04 9.50 -28.86
C VAL A 364 25.86 9.89 -30.11
N ARG A 365 25.92 8.96 -31.06
CA ARG A 365 26.32 9.25 -32.44
C ARG A 365 25.17 10.00 -33.09
N ARG A 366 25.48 11.09 -33.83
CA ARG A 366 24.46 11.89 -34.54
C ARG A 366 23.69 11.00 -35.51
N GLY A 367 22.35 10.97 -35.37
CA GLY A 367 21.47 10.05 -36.08
C GLY A 367 20.43 9.43 -35.14
N ALA A 368 19.18 9.34 -35.58
CA ALA A 368 17.99 9.10 -34.76
C ALA A 368 17.86 7.67 -34.18
N ASP A 369 18.77 7.27 -33.29
CA ASP A 369 18.70 6.00 -32.57
C ASP A 369 17.67 6.08 -31.43
N THR A 370 16.58 5.32 -31.55
CA THR A 370 15.54 5.20 -30.52
C THR A 370 16.08 4.60 -29.20
N ALA A 371 17.22 3.89 -29.21
CA ALA A 371 17.89 3.44 -28.00
C ALA A 371 18.47 4.61 -27.19
N ALA A 372 19.02 5.64 -27.85
CA ALA A 372 19.52 6.85 -27.18
C ALA A 372 18.38 7.65 -26.53
N ILE A 373 17.25 7.78 -27.22
CA ILE A 373 16.03 8.40 -26.67
C ILE A 373 15.48 7.58 -25.49
N SER A 374 15.50 6.24 -25.60
CA SER A 374 15.09 5.33 -24.52
C SER A 374 16.00 5.44 -23.29
N GLU A 375 17.31 5.65 -23.49
CA GLU A 375 18.27 5.90 -22.41
C GLU A 375 18.02 7.26 -21.74
N TYR A 376 17.84 8.33 -22.52
CA TYR A 376 17.46 9.65 -22.00
C TYR A 376 16.20 9.58 -21.13
N ALA A 377 15.19 8.82 -21.57
CA ALA A 377 13.95 8.62 -20.81
C ALA A 377 14.13 7.91 -19.45
N ARG A 378 15.29 7.29 -19.15
CA ARG A 378 15.60 6.71 -17.83
C ARG A 378 15.90 7.76 -16.75
N ARG A 379 16.19 9.01 -17.15
CA ARG A 379 16.33 10.18 -16.25
C ARG A 379 14.99 10.56 -15.60
N PHE A 380 13.86 10.18 -16.20
CA PHE A 380 12.51 10.52 -15.74
C PHE A 380 11.76 9.30 -15.14
N PRO A 381 11.04 9.44 -14.02
CA PRO A 381 11.07 10.57 -13.07
C PRO A 381 12.43 10.69 -12.36
N ALA A 382 12.73 11.87 -11.83
CA ALA A 382 13.98 12.12 -11.10
C ALA A 382 14.07 11.26 -9.83
N LYS A 383 15.29 10.87 -9.44
CA LYS A 383 15.54 9.95 -8.31
C LYS A 383 16.46 10.59 -7.28
N ILE A 384 15.90 11.38 -6.38
CA ILE A 384 16.67 11.97 -5.26
C ILE A 384 17.08 10.84 -4.29
N ALA A 385 18.37 10.52 -4.27
CA ALA A 385 18.92 9.32 -3.63
C ALA A 385 19.04 9.41 -2.10
N LYS A 386 17.91 9.53 -1.38
CA LYS A 386 17.87 9.45 0.09
C LYS A 386 18.06 8.01 0.58
N LYS A 387 19.33 7.57 0.68
CA LYS A 387 19.72 6.37 1.46
C LYS A 387 19.45 6.59 2.95
N LYS A 388 18.19 6.44 3.39
CA LYS A 388 17.93 6.18 4.81
C LYS A 388 18.44 4.77 5.12
N ALA A 389 19.31 4.64 6.13
CA ALA A 389 19.68 3.32 6.65
C ALA A 389 18.41 2.59 7.09
N LEU A 390 18.27 1.31 6.71
CA LEU A 390 17.23 0.46 7.29
C LEU A 390 17.55 0.31 8.79
N ARG A 391 16.52 0.26 9.63
CA ARG A 391 16.70 -0.16 11.02
C ARG A 391 17.21 -1.62 11.00
N GLU A 392 18.01 -1.98 11.99
CA GLU A 392 18.47 -3.35 12.19
C GLU A 392 18.00 -3.78 13.59
N GLU A 393 17.41 -4.96 13.70
CA GLU A 393 16.87 -5.55 14.92
C GLU A 393 17.39 -6.98 15.07
N GLU A 394 17.60 -7.42 16.31
CA GLU A 394 17.85 -8.81 16.65
C GLU A 394 16.68 -9.37 17.49
N THR A 395 16.49 -10.68 17.40
CA THR A 395 15.40 -11.39 18.09
C THR A 395 15.84 -12.80 18.39
N ILE A 396 15.54 -13.27 19.59
CA ILE A 396 15.66 -14.66 19.99
C ILE A 396 14.36 -15.38 19.65
N VAL A 397 14.45 -16.58 19.11
CA VAL A 397 13.32 -17.46 18.78
C VAL A 397 13.51 -18.79 19.50
N CYS A 398 12.58 -19.15 20.38
CA CYS A 398 12.62 -20.38 21.17
C CYS A 398 11.79 -21.48 20.47
N ALA A 399 12.46 -22.45 19.86
CA ALA A 399 11.83 -23.66 19.34
C ALA A 399 11.68 -24.69 20.46
N ILE A 400 10.54 -24.65 21.16
CA ILE A 400 10.22 -25.52 22.30
C ILE A 400 9.41 -26.73 21.82
N LYS A 401 9.88 -27.94 22.11
CA LYS A 401 9.31 -29.22 21.65
C LYS A 401 8.88 -30.13 22.82
N LYS A 402 7.67 -30.69 22.78
CA LYS A 402 7.21 -31.80 23.64
C LYS A 402 7.75 -33.16 23.17
N ALA A 403 7.60 -34.21 23.98
CA ALA A 403 8.06 -35.56 23.66
C ALA A 403 7.26 -36.23 22.51
N ASP A 404 5.97 -35.92 22.42
CA ASP A 404 5.02 -36.35 21.37
C ASP A 404 5.37 -35.87 19.94
N GLY A 405 6.20 -34.83 19.81
CA GLY A 405 6.50 -34.19 18.53
C GLY A 405 5.97 -32.76 18.39
N ALA A 406 5.04 -32.32 19.25
CA ALA A 406 4.42 -31.01 19.20
C ALA A 406 5.37 -29.88 19.58
N TYR A 407 5.11 -28.69 19.04
CA TYR A 407 5.88 -27.47 19.32
C TYR A 407 4.97 -26.35 19.83
N LEU A 408 5.48 -25.55 20.77
CA LEU A 408 4.78 -24.38 21.26
C LEU A 408 4.86 -23.27 20.19
N ILE A 409 3.71 -22.67 19.87
CA ILE A 409 3.59 -21.48 19.03
C ILE A 409 2.84 -20.38 19.76
N GLN A 410 3.18 -19.12 19.50
CA GLN A 410 2.49 -17.94 20.03
C GLN A 410 1.86 -17.14 18.88
N ARG A 411 0.72 -16.50 19.13
CA ARG A 411 0.09 -15.59 18.16
C ARG A 411 0.63 -14.18 18.33
N ARG A 412 1.15 -13.58 17.25
CA ARG A 412 1.66 -12.20 17.27
C ARG A 412 0.53 -11.20 17.56
N PRO A 413 0.79 -10.10 18.32
CA PRO A 413 -0.20 -9.08 18.61
C PRO A 413 -0.94 -8.55 17.38
N GLN A 414 -2.19 -8.15 17.54
CA GLN A 414 -3.05 -7.66 16.44
C GLN A 414 -2.64 -6.29 15.85
N LYS A 415 -1.49 -5.73 16.28
CA LYS A 415 -0.91 -4.47 15.78
C LYS A 415 0.61 -4.61 15.67
N GLY A 416 1.20 -3.97 14.64
CA GLY A 416 2.65 -3.94 14.42
C GLY A 416 3.14 -4.87 13.32
N LEU A 417 4.41 -5.29 13.41
CA LEU A 417 5.06 -6.13 12.40
C LEU A 417 4.51 -7.56 12.43
N LEU A 418 4.07 -8.06 11.27
CA LEU A 418 3.48 -9.40 11.10
C LEU A 418 2.30 -9.67 12.07
N ALA A 419 1.46 -8.67 12.30
CA ALA A 419 0.34 -8.73 13.23
C ALA A 419 -0.61 -9.91 12.97
N GLY A 420 -1.10 -10.53 14.05
CA GLY A 420 -2.11 -11.60 14.03
C GLY A 420 -1.66 -12.97 13.50
N LEU A 421 -0.42 -13.08 12.98
CA LEU A 421 0.17 -14.34 12.50
C LEU A 421 0.71 -15.20 13.65
N TRP A 422 0.76 -16.52 13.45
CA TRP A 422 1.50 -17.43 14.34
C TRP A 422 3.03 -17.32 14.18
N GLU A 423 3.76 -17.65 15.24
CA GLU A 423 5.20 -17.83 15.22
C GLU A 423 5.70 -18.81 16.30
N LEU A 424 6.94 -19.28 16.20
CA LEU A 424 7.66 -19.84 17.34
C LEU A 424 7.93 -18.72 18.36
N PRO A 425 7.81 -18.96 19.68
CA PRO A 425 7.90 -17.92 20.69
C PRO A 425 9.17 -17.06 20.61
N SER A 426 8.98 -15.74 20.52
CA SER A 426 10.06 -14.80 20.26
C SER A 426 10.22 -13.72 21.34
N VAL A 427 11.41 -13.11 21.41
CA VAL A 427 11.70 -11.90 22.19
C VAL A 427 12.77 -11.05 21.49
N ALA A 428 12.54 -9.74 21.40
CA ALA A 428 13.48 -8.81 20.79
C ALA A 428 14.70 -8.55 21.71
N VAL A 429 15.87 -8.32 21.12
CA VAL A 429 17.11 -7.97 21.84
C VAL A 429 17.85 -6.84 21.14
N ASP A 430 18.76 -6.17 21.86
CA ASP A 430 19.60 -5.12 21.29
C ASP A 430 20.55 -5.71 20.22
N PRO A 431 20.72 -5.06 19.05
CA PRO A 431 21.63 -5.54 18.01
C PRO A 431 23.07 -5.71 18.50
N GLY A 432 23.71 -6.81 18.14
CA GLY A 432 25.03 -7.19 18.64
C GLY A 432 25.03 -7.87 20.01
N THR A 433 23.89 -8.37 20.51
CA THR A 433 23.84 -9.11 21.78
C THR A 433 24.67 -10.40 21.68
N ASP A 434 25.61 -10.61 22.61
CA ASP A 434 26.54 -11.73 22.55
C ASP A 434 25.87 -13.11 22.70
N PRO A 435 26.44 -14.19 22.15
CA PRO A 435 25.81 -15.52 22.18
C PRO A 435 25.55 -16.08 23.59
N THR A 436 26.35 -15.70 24.60
CA THR A 436 26.16 -16.15 25.98
C THR A 436 24.92 -15.49 26.58
N ARG A 437 24.80 -14.17 26.42
CA ARG A 437 23.64 -13.41 26.87
C ARG A 437 22.38 -13.76 26.09
N ARG A 438 22.46 -14.04 24.78
CA ARG A 438 21.35 -14.63 24.02
C ARG A 438 20.92 -15.97 24.61
N GLY A 439 21.86 -16.87 24.88
CA GLY A 439 21.59 -18.16 25.51
C GLY A 439 20.97 -18.08 26.92
N GLN A 440 21.26 -17.02 27.68
CA GLN A 440 20.60 -16.73 28.96
C GLN A 440 19.17 -16.23 28.75
N LEU A 441 18.98 -15.20 27.92
CA LEU A 441 17.68 -14.61 27.63
C LEU A 441 16.70 -15.62 26.98
N ALA A 442 17.20 -16.51 26.13
CA ALA A 442 16.43 -17.61 25.54
C ALA A 442 15.87 -18.56 26.62
N ARG A 443 16.70 -18.96 27.59
CA ARG A 443 16.26 -19.81 28.72
C ARG A 443 15.20 -19.11 29.56
N THR A 444 15.39 -17.83 29.87
CA THR A 444 14.41 -17.03 30.63
C THR A 444 13.08 -16.90 29.88
N ARG A 445 13.10 -16.62 28.56
CA ARG A 445 11.87 -16.55 27.75
C ARG A 445 11.17 -17.90 27.67
N ALA A 446 11.91 -19.00 27.47
CA ALA A 446 11.33 -20.33 27.36
C ALA A 446 10.73 -20.83 28.69
N ALA A 447 11.44 -20.65 29.82
CA ALA A 447 10.92 -20.99 31.14
C ALA A 447 9.73 -20.11 31.56
N GLY A 448 9.67 -18.85 31.11
CA GLY A 448 8.52 -17.97 31.30
C GLY A 448 7.31 -18.26 30.40
N LEU A 449 7.33 -19.33 29.60
CA LEU A 449 6.26 -19.74 28.69
C LEU A 449 5.63 -21.09 29.06
N VAL A 450 6.31 -21.92 29.84
CA VAL A 450 5.79 -23.21 30.32
C VAL A 450 5.99 -23.30 31.84
N ALA A 451 4.89 -23.28 32.59
CA ALA A 451 4.90 -23.59 34.02
C ALA A 451 4.89 -25.11 34.21
N GLY A 452 5.36 -25.62 35.36
CA GLY A 452 5.26 -27.05 35.69
C GLY A 452 6.12 -28.01 34.85
N VAL A 453 7.12 -27.52 34.10
CA VAL A 453 7.86 -28.34 33.12
C VAL A 453 9.38 -28.13 33.19
N GLU A 454 10.18 -29.21 33.22
CA GLU A 454 11.64 -29.10 33.05
C GLU A 454 12.03 -28.97 31.56
N LEU A 455 12.67 -27.85 31.21
CA LEU A 455 13.18 -27.59 29.85
C LEU A 455 14.69 -27.82 29.71
N ARG A 456 15.08 -28.76 28.85
CA ARG A 456 16.46 -28.92 28.37
C ARG A 456 16.73 -28.03 27.16
N HIS A 457 17.52 -26.97 27.37
CA HIS A 457 18.07 -26.16 26.28
C HIS A 457 19.06 -27.00 25.45
N ALA A 458 18.83 -27.08 24.13
CA ALA A 458 19.64 -27.81 23.16
C ALA A 458 20.78 -26.98 22.55
N GLY A 459 20.72 -25.64 22.64
CA GLY A 459 21.73 -24.71 22.09
C GLY A 459 21.14 -23.66 21.14
N GLU A 460 21.97 -22.69 20.72
CA GLU A 460 21.68 -21.86 19.54
C GLU A 460 21.87 -22.74 18.29
N MET A 461 20.80 -22.96 17.53
CA MET A 461 20.76 -23.79 16.32
C MET A 461 21.27 -23.03 15.08
N GLY A 462 21.21 -21.69 15.12
CA GLY A 462 21.72 -20.81 14.07
C GLY A 462 20.99 -19.48 14.02
N SER A 463 21.40 -18.62 13.09
CA SER A 463 20.87 -17.26 12.91
C SER A 463 20.24 -17.10 11.52
N VAL A 464 19.01 -16.60 11.46
CA VAL A 464 18.24 -16.39 10.23
C VAL A 464 18.11 -14.88 9.95
N PRO A 465 18.93 -14.30 9.06
CA PRO A 465 18.76 -12.92 8.62
C PRO A 465 17.57 -12.79 7.66
N TRP A 466 16.72 -11.79 7.89
CA TRP A 466 15.54 -11.51 7.08
C TRP A 466 15.38 -10.02 6.77
N ALA A 467 14.97 -9.68 5.55
CA ALA A 467 14.82 -8.30 5.10
C ALA A 467 13.35 -7.92 4.82
N PHE A 468 12.94 -6.77 5.35
CA PHE A 468 11.71 -6.06 5.02
C PHE A 468 12.05 -4.73 4.33
N SER A 469 11.09 -4.07 3.70
CA SER A 469 11.31 -2.79 2.99
C SER A 469 11.80 -1.63 3.86
N HIS A 470 11.78 -1.77 5.19
CA HIS A 470 12.07 -0.71 6.18
C HIS A 470 12.95 -1.20 7.35
N LEU A 471 13.30 -2.49 7.39
CA LEU A 471 13.91 -3.16 8.54
C LEU A 471 14.72 -4.38 8.06
N LYS A 472 15.91 -4.60 8.63
CA LYS A 472 16.54 -5.92 8.68
C LYS A 472 16.29 -6.53 10.06
N LEU A 473 15.95 -7.81 10.11
CA LEU A 473 15.72 -8.56 11.35
C LEU A 473 16.56 -9.83 11.33
N THR A 474 17.40 -10.04 12.33
CA THR A 474 18.13 -11.30 12.52
C THR A 474 17.49 -12.10 13.64
N MET A 475 17.13 -13.35 13.36
CA MET A 475 16.46 -14.25 14.31
C MET A 475 17.41 -15.36 14.75
N HIS A 476 17.82 -15.34 16.01
CA HIS A 476 18.68 -16.34 16.65
C HIS A 476 17.81 -17.48 17.21
N VAL A 477 17.91 -18.66 16.62
CA VAL A 477 17.04 -19.80 16.93
C VAL A 477 17.67 -20.63 18.04
N HIS A 478 16.96 -20.84 19.15
CA HIS A 478 17.38 -21.66 20.29
C HIS A 478 16.42 -22.83 20.47
N GLY A 479 16.95 -24.05 20.56
CA GLY A 479 16.16 -25.25 20.76
C GLY A 479 15.92 -25.56 22.24
N PHE A 480 14.72 -26.01 22.58
CA PHE A 480 14.36 -26.53 23.91
C PHE A 480 13.54 -27.81 23.78
N VAL A 481 13.76 -28.77 24.68
CA VAL A 481 13.01 -30.02 24.76
C VAL A 481 12.42 -30.16 26.17
N VAL A 482 11.13 -30.47 26.24
CA VAL A 482 10.45 -30.88 27.48
C VAL A 482 11.03 -32.21 27.97
N VAL A 483 11.43 -32.28 29.24
CA VAL A 483 12.06 -33.47 29.85
C VAL A 483 11.08 -34.22 30.75
N SER A 484 10.30 -33.49 31.54
CA SER A 484 9.23 -34.01 32.37
C SER A 484 8.17 -32.94 32.58
N GLU A 485 6.92 -33.38 32.56
CA GLU A 485 5.76 -32.62 33.03
C GLU A 485 5.52 -33.07 34.48
N PHE A 486 5.41 -32.13 35.42
CA PHE A 486 5.18 -32.45 36.83
C PHE A 486 3.69 -32.66 37.06
N VAL A 487 3.27 -33.92 37.12
CA VAL A 487 1.94 -34.33 37.57
C VAL A 487 2.02 -34.60 39.07
N ASP A 488 1.44 -33.72 39.88
CA ASP A 488 1.15 -34.03 41.29
C ASP A 488 -0.20 -34.77 41.34
N GLU A 489 -0.15 -36.06 41.70
CA GLU A 489 -1.25 -37.02 41.57
C GLU A 489 -2.49 -36.71 42.44
N GLU A 490 -2.44 -35.67 43.28
CA GLU A 490 -3.58 -35.20 44.10
C GLU A 490 -4.33 -33.99 43.50
N GLU A 491 -3.80 -33.31 42.46
CA GLU A 491 -4.51 -32.21 41.77
C GLU A 491 -5.03 -32.61 40.36
N ALA A 492 -4.54 -33.72 39.79
CA ALA A 492 -4.81 -34.12 38.40
C ALA A 492 -6.32 -34.26 38.05
N GLU A 493 -7.12 -34.93 38.89
CA GLU A 493 -8.56 -35.12 38.64
C GLU A 493 -9.36 -33.80 38.70
N GLU A 494 -8.83 -32.75 39.33
CA GLU A 494 -9.41 -31.40 39.30
C GLU A 494 -8.76 -30.50 38.22
N GLU A 495 -7.57 -30.82 37.72
CA GLU A 495 -6.92 -30.06 36.64
C GLU A 495 -7.32 -30.54 35.25
N GLU A 496 -7.63 -31.82 34.99
CA GLU A 496 -8.00 -32.30 33.64
C GLU A 496 -9.24 -31.59 33.05
N GLU A 497 -10.36 -31.51 33.79
CA GLU A 497 -11.55 -30.74 33.34
C GLU A 497 -11.22 -29.24 33.14
N LYS A 498 -10.27 -28.70 33.91
CA LYS A 498 -9.81 -27.31 33.80
C LYS A 498 -8.75 -27.13 32.71
N GLU A 499 -8.06 -28.16 32.25
CA GLU A 499 -7.06 -28.13 31.18
C GLU A 499 -7.74 -28.23 29.82
N GLU A 500 -8.79 -29.04 29.66
CA GLU A 500 -9.59 -29.05 28.42
C GLU A 500 -10.24 -27.68 28.16
N GLU A 501 -10.83 -27.02 29.18
CA GLU A 501 -11.34 -25.63 29.02
C GLU A 501 -10.22 -24.58 28.80
N LYS A 502 -9.00 -24.83 29.29
CA LYS A 502 -7.83 -23.94 29.10
C LYS A 502 -7.11 -24.16 27.77
N GLU A 503 -7.13 -25.35 27.16
CA GLU A 503 -6.56 -25.58 25.83
C GLU A 503 -7.40 -24.88 24.75
N GLU A 504 -8.74 -24.83 24.89
CA GLU A 504 -9.59 -23.96 24.06
C GLU A 504 -9.32 -22.46 24.31
N ASN A 505 -9.00 -22.05 25.54
CA ASN A 505 -8.72 -20.66 25.93
C ASN A 505 -7.26 -20.39 26.33
N GLY A 506 -6.31 -20.83 25.49
CA GLY A 506 -4.87 -20.81 25.79
C GLY A 506 -4.30 -19.49 26.33
N ARG A 507 -3.65 -19.55 27.50
CA ARG A 507 -2.97 -18.42 28.17
C ARG A 507 -2.07 -17.64 27.20
N ASP A 508 -2.21 -16.32 27.22
CA ASP A 508 -1.42 -15.34 26.42
C ASP A 508 -1.37 -15.64 24.91
N GLY A 509 -2.38 -16.33 24.37
CA GLY A 509 -2.49 -16.61 22.92
C GLY A 509 -1.44 -17.57 22.39
N SER A 510 -0.94 -18.49 23.22
CA SER A 510 -0.03 -19.57 22.84
C SER A 510 -0.73 -20.94 22.87
N ARG A 511 -0.28 -21.87 22.02
CA ARG A 511 -0.76 -23.27 21.98
C ARG A 511 0.31 -24.25 21.50
N TRP A 512 0.14 -25.53 21.81
CA TRP A 512 0.93 -26.60 21.18
C TRP A 512 0.35 -26.95 19.80
N THR A 513 1.20 -27.41 18.87
CA THR A 513 0.75 -28.05 17.62
C THR A 513 1.81 -28.99 17.07
N ALA A 514 1.38 -30.12 16.52
CA ALA A 514 2.23 -31.02 15.73
C ALA A 514 2.41 -30.55 14.28
N ARG A 515 1.58 -29.59 13.79
CA ARG A 515 1.51 -29.18 12.37
C ARG A 515 1.91 -27.72 12.16
N VAL A 516 3.14 -27.38 12.49
CA VAL A 516 3.65 -25.99 12.46
C VAL A 516 3.74 -25.44 11.02
N GLU A 517 4.00 -26.30 10.03
CA GLU A 517 3.98 -25.97 8.60
C GLU A 517 2.61 -25.54 8.09
N ASP A 518 1.53 -26.11 8.64
CA ASP A 518 0.14 -25.72 8.36
C ASP A 518 -0.21 -24.32 8.92
N GLU A 519 0.61 -23.71 9.76
CA GLU A 519 0.27 -22.43 10.42
C GLU A 519 0.51 -21.19 9.55
N SER A 520 -0.16 -20.08 9.90
CA SER A 520 -0.14 -18.80 9.16
C SER A 520 1.15 -17.95 9.36
N MET A 521 2.30 -18.59 9.60
CA MET A 521 3.57 -17.91 9.88
C MET A 521 4.13 -17.00 8.76
N GLY A 522 4.89 -15.98 9.17
CA GLY A 522 5.71 -15.15 8.28
C GLY A 522 6.88 -15.92 7.67
N THR A 523 7.33 -15.54 6.47
CA THR A 523 8.34 -16.29 5.69
C THR A 523 9.73 -16.36 6.35
N GLY A 524 10.11 -15.36 7.13
CA GLY A 524 11.32 -15.42 7.96
C GLY A 524 11.19 -16.47 9.08
N MET A 525 10.05 -16.45 9.80
CA MET A 525 9.77 -17.43 10.85
C MET A 525 9.65 -18.87 10.33
N ARG A 526 9.17 -19.08 9.10
CA ARG A 526 9.19 -20.41 8.46
C ARG A 526 10.61 -20.94 8.22
N LYS A 527 11.61 -20.07 8.03
CA LYS A 527 13.02 -20.48 8.00
C LYS A 527 13.54 -20.83 9.39
N CYS A 528 13.11 -20.12 10.43
CA CYS A 528 13.42 -20.48 11.82
C CYS A 528 12.82 -21.85 12.18
N TRP A 529 11.57 -22.12 11.77
CA TRP A 529 10.93 -23.44 11.88
C TRP A 529 11.72 -24.52 11.15
N ALA A 530 12.01 -24.34 9.86
CA ALA A 530 12.76 -25.33 9.08
C ALA A 530 14.13 -25.65 9.72
N LEU A 531 14.90 -24.63 10.13
CA LEU A 531 16.18 -24.80 10.82
C LEU A 531 16.03 -25.58 12.14
N ALA A 532 15.02 -25.27 12.95
CA ALA A 532 14.77 -25.98 14.19
C ALA A 532 14.34 -27.43 13.96
N HIS A 533 13.44 -27.66 13.02
CA HIS A 533 12.92 -28.99 12.67
C HIS A 533 14.01 -29.90 12.09
N GLU A 534 14.82 -29.40 11.14
CA GLU A 534 15.99 -30.09 10.58
C GLU A 534 17.03 -30.42 11.66
N THR A 535 17.28 -29.50 12.59
CA THR A 535 18.22 -29.75 13.70
C THR A 535 17.67 -30.79 14.67
N PHE A 536 16.38 -30.75 15.00
CA PHE A 536 15.75 -31.71 15.91
C PHE A 536 15.57 -33.11 15.31
N THR A 537 15.32 -33.23 14.01
CA THR A 537 15.21 -34.52 13.31
C THR A 537 16.56 -35.20 13.21
N ARG A 538 17.60 -34.50 12.73
CA ARG A 538 18.98 -35.05 12.66
C ARG A 538 19.49 -35.55 14.01
N VAL A 539 19.23 -34.81 15.10
CA VAL A 539 19.63 -35.21 16.46
C VAL A 539 18.79 -36.39 16.99
N GLY A 540 17.63 -36.68 16.41
CA GLY A 540 16.86 -37.89 16.69
C GLY A 540 17.46 -39.14 16.05
N ASP A 541 17.79 -39.07 14.75
CA ASP A 541 18.38 -40.21 14.01
C ASP A 541 19.74 -40.65 14.58
N GLU A 542 20.50 -39.73 15.20
CA GLU A 542 21.77 -40.06 15.88
C GLU A 542 21.60 -40.87 17.19
N THR A 543 20.37 -41.05 17.72
CA THR A 543 20.14 -41.69 19.04
C THR A 543 19.93 -43.21 19.02
N THR A 544 20.91 -43.94 18.49
CA THR A 544 21.20 -45.28 19.06
C THR A 544 21.73 -45.07 20.49
N PRO A 545 21.30 -45.83 21.53
CA PRO A 545 21.57 -45.51 22.93
C PRO A 545 23.06 -45.65 23.32
N GLY A 546 23.83 -44.57 23.11
CA GLY A 546 25.29 -44.59 23.13
C GLY A 546 25.95 -43.27 23.58
N ARG A 547 25.85 -42.94 24.88
CA ARG A 547 26.82 -42.10 25.61
C ARG A 547 26.93 -40.61 25.18
N MET A 548 25.86 -39.85 25.34
CA MET A 548 25.88 -38.38 25.24
C MET A 548 26.89 -37.74 26.24
N ARG A 549 27.93 -37.06 25.72
CA ARG A 549 28.87 -36.24 26.49
C ARG A 549 28.73 -34.75 26.11
N VAL A 550 27.84 -34.05 26.80
CA VAL A 550 27.71 -32.59 26.75
C VAL A 550 27.83 -32.05 28.19
N ARG A 551 28.51 -30.92 28.40
CA ARG A 551 28.72 -30.35 29.74
C ARG A 551 27.37 -29.99 30.40
N THR A 552 27.16 -30.48 31.61
CA THR A 552 25.94 -30.29 32.39
C THR A 552 26.05 -29.08 33.34
N GLU A 553 25.16 -28.11 33.20
CA GLU A 553 24.77 -27.22 34.29
C GLU A 553 23.29 -27.43 34.59
N LYS A 554 22.97 -27.93 35.78
CA LYS A 554 21.60 -28.01 36.29
C LYS A 554 21.24 -26.67 36.93
N VAL A 555 20.26 -25.96 36.38
CA VAL A 555 19.72 -24.74 37.00
C VAL A 555 18.68 -25.15 38.04
N ARG A 556 18.98 -24.92 39.33
CA ARG A 556 18.04 -25.17 40.44
C ARG A 556 17.63 -23.84 41.05
N VAL A 557 16.43 -23.37 40.71
CA VAL A 557 15.89 -22.10 41.23
C VAL A 557 15.64 -22.25 42.72
N ARG A 558 16.43 -21.53 43.55
CA ARG A 558 16.16 -21.39 44.97
C ARG A 558 15.13 -20.29 45.18
N HIS A 559 13.95 -20.65 45.66
CA HIS A 559 13.07 -19.68 46.30
C HIS A 559 13.71 -19.25 47.63
N SER A 560 13.87 -17.94 47.83
CA SER A 560 14.28 -17.33 49.10
C SER A 560 13.14 -16.44 49.58
N GLY A 561 12.32 -16.96 50.50
CA GLY A 561 11.26 -16.20 51.15
C GLY A 561 11.71 -15.68 52.52
N ALA A 562 11.85 -14.36 52.64
CA ALA A 562 11.85 -13.56 53.87
C ALA A 562 11.82 -12.07 53.45
#